data_AF-A0A8T3TMH7-F1
#
_entry.id   AF-A0A8T3TMH7-F1
#
_cell.length_a   1.000
_cell.length_b   1.000
_cell.length_c   1.000
_cell.angle_alpha   90.00
_cell.angle_beta   90.00
_cell.angle_gamma   90.00
#
_symmetry.space_group_name_H-M   'P 1'
#
loop_
_entity.id
_entity.type
_entity.pdbx_description
1 polymer ?
#
loop_
_entity_poly.entity_id
_entity_poly.type
_entity_poly.pdbx_seq_one_letter_code
_entity_poly.pdbx_strand_id
1 'polypeptide(L)'
;RSPSLAAMLESLTAARAGARGKRRWAEKTPRHLGRLALIRRTYPAAAVIRVVRDPRDAAMSMTRVPFASDSLLANLYLCARAEAAAKPVLESDARLLTVRYEDLVMGPERELLRVMRFVGESFDRRMLDPQRAPPDLAAAHEWWKGKESQPLDPSRVAAWRREMSEQDQRIAAVVCHEMICRHGYEGAVSPRRSVTIAPDVNLFVAQQEGVTRALALDGIVVRPLGRERDRAPDGRSDLAFWPLAGGDPWALGSSVRARTRALARMGVSLGRRRLAGRAAVWVRPPRVSADQRGHATSLAELMLRLLSRPSTLDAWLGTLGVTPRPDATP
;
A
#
# COMPACT_ATOMS: atom_id res chain seq x y z
N ARG A 1 -15.78 -31.39 -5.39
CA ARG A 1 -14.33 -31.09 -5.47
C ARG A 1 -13.71 -31.32 -4.10
N SER A 2 -12.46 -31.76 -4.00
CA SER A 2 -11.76 -31.91 -2.71
C SER A 2 -11.64 -30.56 -1.98
N PRO A 3 -11.67 -30.52 -0.64
CA PRO A 3 -11.54 -29.28 0.13
C PRO A 3 -10.27 -28.52 -0.22
N SER A 4 -10.42 -27.25 -0.59
CA SER A 4 -9.33 -26.34 -0.98
C SER A 4 -9.81 -24.89 -0.94
N LEU A 5 -8.88 -23.92 -0.98
CA LEU A 5 -9.23 -22.50 -1.13
C LEU A 5 -10.07 -22.25 -2.39
N ALA A 6 -9.76 -22.96 -3.49
CA ALA A 6 -10.53 -22.86 -4.72
C ALA A 6 -11.96 -23.34 -4.52
N ALA A 7 -12.14 -24.53 -3.93
CA ALA A 7 -13.45 -25.11 -3.67
C ALA A 7 -14.30 -24.22 -2.74
N MET A 8 -13.68 -23.58 -1.75
CA MET A 8 -14.36 -22.66 -0.84
C MET A 8 -14.84 -21.38 -1.54
N LEU A 9 -14.05 -20.79 -2.44
CA LEU A 9 -14.48 -19.60 -3.17
C LEU A 9 -15.52 -19.94 -4.26
N GLU A 10 -15.37 -21.08 -4.92
CA GLU A 10 -16.26 -21.54 -5.98
C GLU A 10 -17.63 -21.98 -5.48
N SER A 11 -17.71 -22.53 -4.26
CA SER A 11 -19.00 -22.87 -3.65
C SER A 11 -19.90 -21.64 -3.50
N LEU A 12 -19.32 -20.44 -3.40
CA LEU A 12 -20.04 -19.17 -3.39
C LEU A 12 -20.21 -18.61 -4.81
N THR A 13 -19.11 -18.45 -5.53
CA THR A 13 -19.08 -17.71 -6.81
C THR A 13 -19.64 -18.49 -7.99
N ALA A 14 -19.27 -19.76 -8.14
CA ALA A 14 -19.78 -20.60 -9.22
C ALA A 14 -21.25 -20.96 -9.01
N ALA A 15 -21.67 -21.20 -7.76
CA ALA A 15 -23.08 -21.41 -7.42
C ALA A 15 -23.92 -20.16 -7.77
N ARG A 16 -23.46 -18.95 -7.39
CA ARG A 16 -24.11 -17.68 -7.76
C ARG A 16 -24.19 -17.49 -9.28
N ALA A 17 -23.12 -17.80 -10.01
CA ALA A 17 -23.11 -17.69 -11.47
C ALA A 17 -24.08 -18.67 -12.13
N GLY A 18 -24.09 -19.94 -11.69
CA GLY A 18 -25.00 -20.97 -12.16
C GLY A 18 -26.47 -20.63 -11.92
N ALA A 19 -26.80 -20.17 -10.71
CA ALA A 19 -28.15 -19.71 -10.35
C ALA A 19 -28.64 -18.51 -11.20
N ARG A 20 -27.73 -17.84 -11.92
CA ARG A 20 -28.02 -16.69 -12.78
C ARG A 20 -27.83 -16.97 -14.27
N GLY A 21 -27.62 -18.24 -14.64
CA GLY A 21 -27.34 -18.63 -16.02
C GLY A 21 -26.07 -17.97 -16.59
N LYS A 22 -25.11 -17.58 -15.75
CA LYS A 22 -23.85 -16.96 -16.19
C LYS A 22 -22.79 -18.03 -16.38
N ARG A 23 -22.05 -17.95 -17.49
CA ARG A 23 -20.97 -18.89 -17.85
C ARG A 23 -19.70 -18.71 -17.02
N ARG A 24 -19.49 -17.51 -16.48
CA ARG A 24 -18.31 -17.14 -15.69
C ARG A 24 -18.72 -16.31 -14.49
N TRP A 25 -17.90 -16.38 -13.45
CA TRP A 25 -17.93 -15.48 -12.31
C TRP A 25 -16.72 -14.55 -12.36
N ALA A 26 -16.86 -13.39 -11.71
CA ALA A 26 -15.77 -12.47 -11.46
C ALA A 26 -15.76 -12.15 -9.97
N GLU A 27 -14.56 -11.99 -9.42
CA GLU A 27 -14.37 -11.49 -8.06
C GLU A 27 -13.59 -10.18 -8.18
N LYS A 28 -14.04 -9.16 -7.44
CA LYS A 28 -13.39 -7.86 -7.39
C LYS A 28 -13.15 -7.50 -5.94
N THR A 29 -11.89 -7.58 -5.51
CA THR A 29 -11.43 -7.04 -4.22
C THR A 29 -10.10 -6.31 -4.44
N PRO A 30 -9.99 -4.99 -4.22
CA PRO A 30 -8.75 -4.24 -4.47
C PRO A 30 -7.51 -4.81 -3.76
N ARG A 31 -7.69 -5.37 -2.54
CA ARG A 31 -6.61 -6.01 -1.77
C ARG A 31 -6.00 -7.25 -2.42
N HIS A 32 -6.64 -7.81 -3.46
CA HIS A 32 -6.09 -8.93 -4.24
C HIS A 32 -4.78 -8.60 -4.96
N LEU A 33 -4.49 -7.31 -5.17
CA LEU A 33 -3.19 -6.87 -5.71
C LEU A 33 -2.01 -7.37 -4.86
N GLY A 34 -2.16 -7.44 -3.52
CA GLY A 34 -1.14 -7.99 -2.61
C GLY A 34 -1.10 -9.52 -2.54
N ARG A 35 -1.97 -10.22 -3.29
CA ARG A 35 -2.14 -11.68 -3.25
C ARG A 35 -2.05 -12.32 -4.63
N LEU A 36 -1.57 -11.60 -5.65
CA LEU A 36 -1.49 -12.10 -7.03
C LEU A 36 -0.78 -13.46 -7.15
N ALA A 37 0.33 -13.68 -6.44
CA ALA A 37 1.03 -14.97 -6.45
C ALA A 37 0.18 -16.15 -5.91
N LEU A 38 -0.66 -15.90 -4.90
CA LEU A 38 -1.60 -16.90 -4.40
C LEU A 38 -2.72 -17.14 -5.41
N ILE A 39 -3.29 -16.06 -5.96
CA ILE A 39 -4.37 -16.13 -6.96
C ILE A 39 -3.89 -16.91 -8.20
N ARG A 40 -2.71 -16.61 -8.72
CA ARG A 40 -2.16 -17.29 -9.90
C ARG A 40 -1.89 -18.77 -9.64
N ARG A 41 -1.44 -19.15 -8.44
CA ARG A 41 -1.26 -20.57 -8.07
C ARG A 41 -2.60 -21.31 -7.96
N THR A 42 -3.62 -20.66 -7.40
CA THR A 42 -4.95 -21.27 -7.22
C THR A 42 -5.76 -21.31 -8.51
N TYR A 43 -5.66 -20.26 -9.33
CA TYR A 43 -6.37 -20.10 -10.60
C TYR A 43 -5.40 -19.71 -11.73
N PRO A 44 -4.57 -20.64 -12.23
CA PRO A 44 -3.55 -20.34 -13.26
C PRO A 44 -4.13 -19.74 -14.55
N ALA A 45 -5.36 -20.14 -14.90
CA ALA A 45 -6.04 -19.67 -16.11
C ALA A 45 -6.83 -18.36 -15.93
N ALA A 46 -6.98 -17.83 -14.72
CA ALA A 46 -7.79 -16.63 -14.48
C ALA A 46 -7.22 -15.41 -15.22
N ALA A 47 -8.09 -14.64 -15.87
CA ALA A 47 -7.74 -13.32 -16.37
C ALA A 47 -7.76 -12.34 -15.20
N VAL A 48 -6.69 -11.57 -15.03
CA VAL A 48 -6.60 -10.52 -14.01
C VAL A 48 -6.68 -9.17 -14.71
N ILE A 49 -7.71 -8.39 -14.38
CA ILE A 49 -7.81 -6.99 -14.81
C ILE A 49 -7.39 -6.13 -13.64
N ARG A 50 -6.37 -5.31 -13.87
CA ARG A 50 -5.85 -4.35 -12.91
C ARG A 50 -6.21 -2.95 -13.37
N VAL A 51 -6.96 -2.23 -12.55
CA VAL A 51 -7.19 -0.80 -12.75
C VAL A 51 -6.13 -0.01 -11.99
N VAL A 52 -5.43 0.86 -12.69
CA VAL A 52 -4.51 1.85 -12.11
C VAL A 52 -5.14 3.22 -12.25
N ARG A 53 -4.97 4.07 -11.25
CA ARG A 53 -5.40 5.46 -11.23
C ARG A 53 -4.26 6.32 -10.73
N ASP A 54 -4.23 7.60 -11.09
CA ASP A 54 -3.30 8.56 -10.50
C ASP A 54 -3.34 8.42 -8.97
N PRO A 55 -2.21 8.13 -8.31
CA PRO A 55 -2.18 7.86 -6.88
C PRO A 55 -2.71 9.02 -6.04
N ARG A 56 -2.63 10.26 -6.56
CA ARG A 56 -3.15 11.45 -5.89
C ARG A 56 -4.68 11.43 -5.84
N ASP A 57 -5.33 11.19 -6.98
CA ASP A 57 -6.78 11.06 -7.04
C ASP A 57 -7.28 9.82 -6.30
N ALA A 58 -6.55 8.71 -6.39
CA ALA A 58 -6.88 7.49 -5.68
C ALA A 58 -6.84 7.70 -4.16
N ALA A 59 -5.75 8.27 -3.63
CA ALA A 59 -5.59 8.49 -2.19
C ALA A 59 -6.63 9.47 -1.63
N MET A 60 -6.94 10.56 -2.34
CA MET A 60 -8.05 11.45 -1.96
C MET A 60 -9.42 10.77 -2.01
N SER A 61 -9.66 9.91 -3.00
CA SER A 61 -10.92 9.16 -3.07
C SER A 61 -11.04 8.17 -1.92
N MET A 62 -9.91 7.62 -1.46
CA MET A 62 -9.86 6.66 -0.36
C MET A 62 -10.18 7.29 0.99
N THR A 63 -9.95 8.60 1.20
CA THR A 63 -10.34 9.26 2.46
C THR A 63 -11.87 9.35 2.65
N ARG A 64 -12.65 9.05 1.61
CA ARG A 64 -14.11 9.17 1.59
C ARG A 64 -14.83 7.82 1.66
N VAL A 65 -14.11 6.72 1.92
CA VAL A 65 -14.69 5.37 1.97
C VAL A 65 -14.34 4.68 3.30
N PRO A 66 -15.26 3.89 3.89
CA PRO A 66 -15.09 3.39 5.26
C PRO A 66 -14.08 2.25 5.40
N PHE A 67 -13.58 1.71 4.29
CA PHE A 67 -12.61 0.60 4.28
C PHE A 67 -11.17 1.07 4.01
N ALA A 68 -10.93 2.38 3.94
CA ALA A 68 -9.62 2.99 3.84
C ALA A 68 -9.43 4.03 4.96
N SER A 69 -8.21 4.55 5.10
CA SER A 69 -7.93 5.58 6.11
C SER A 69 -8.52 6.91 5.67
N ASP A 70 -8.97 7.72 6.62
CA ASP A 70 -9.26 9.14 6.45
C ASP A 70 -7.99 9.99 6.24
N SER A 71 -6.82 9.51 6.66
CA SER A 71 -5.52 10.13 6.40
C SER A 71 -5.11 9.99 4.94
N LEU A 72 -5.00 11.13 4.26
CA LEU A 72 -4.49 11.21 2.89
C LEU A 72 -3.07 10.63 2.79
N LEU A 73 -2.21 10.95 3.76
CA LEU A 73 -0.82 10.50 3.77
C LEU A 73 -0.72 8.97 3.86
N ALA A 74 -1.49 8.37 4.78
CA ALA A 74 -1.55 6.93 4.91
C ALA A 74 -2.00 6.25 3.59
N ASN A 75 -2.99 6.84 2.90
CA ASN A 75 -3.46 6.33 1.62
C ASN A 75 -2.42 6.48 0.48
N LEU A 76 -1.68 7.60 0.42
CA LEU A 76 -0.58 7.77 -0.54
C LEU A 76 0.49 6.69 -0.38
N TYR A 77 0.92 6.42 0.85
CA TYR A 77 1.88 5.36 1.16
C TYR A 77 1.31 3.96 0.88
N LEU A 78 0.01 3.74 1.11
CA LEU A 78 -0.66 2.50 0.78
C LEU A 78 -0.64 2.25 -0.73
N CYS A 79 -1.00 3.25 -1.55
CA CYS A 79 -0.94 3.17 -3.02
C CYS A 79 0.48 2.86 -3.51
N ALA A 80 1.48 3.64 -3.07
CA ALA A 80 2.87 3.45 -3.47
C ALA A 80 3.40 2.06 -3.11
N ARG A 81 3.06 1.54 -1.92
CA ARG A 81 3.49 0.22 -1.47
C ARG A 81 2.77 -0.91 -2.19
N ALA A 82 1.47 -0.78 -2.45
CA ALA A 82 0.70 -1.78 -3.19
C ALA A 82 1.23 -1.92 -4.63
N GLU A 83 1.52 -0.80 -5.29
CA GLU A 83 2.20 -0.77 -6.59
C GLU A 83 3.53 -1.54 -6.54
N ALA A 84 4.39 -1.15 -5.61
CA ALA A 84 5.72 -1.70 -5.52
C ALA A 84 5.68 -3.20 -5.20
N ALA A 85 4.74 -3.66 -4.36
CA ALA A 85 4.59 -5.06 -3.95
C ALA A 85 4.10 -5.95 -5.09
N ALA A 86 3.27 -5.41 -5.98
CA ALA A 86 2.76 -6.14 -7.13
C ALA A 86 3.78 -6.24 -8.28
N LYS A 87 4.70 -5.26 -8.40
CA LYS A 87 5.66 -5.12 -9.50
C LYS A 87 6.26 -6.45 -10.00
N PRO A 88 6.84 -7.33 -9.15
CA PRO A 88 7.50 -8.54 -9.65
C PRO A 88 6.55 -9.51 -10.36
N VAL A 89 5.27 -9.52 -9.98
CA VAL A 89 4.26 -10.40 -10.60
C VAL A 89 3.70 -9.76 -11.86
N LEU A 90 3.56 -8.43 -11.86
CA LEU A 90 2.98 -7.67 -12.97
C LEU A 90 3.81 -7.75 -14.24
N GLU A 91 5.13 -7.72 -14.12
CA GLU A 91 6.06 -7.68 -15.27
C GLU A 91 6.15 -9.02 -16.02
N SER A 92 5.68 -10.13 -15.41
CA SER A 92 5.82 -11.48 -15.95
C SER A 92 4.51 -12.18 -16.33
N ASP A 93 3.35 -11.59 -16.01
CA ASP A 93 2.06 -12.28 -16.11
C ASP A 93 1.28 -11.89 -17.39
N ALA A 94 1.39 -12.73 -18.43
CA ALA A 94 0.67 -12.55 -19.69
C ALA A 94 -0.87 -12.63 -19.55
N ARG A 95 -1.39 -13.15 -18.44
CA ARG A 95 -2.83 -13.19 -18.11
C ARG A 95 -3.23 -12.06 -17.17
N LEU A 96 -2.50 -10.94 -17.23
CA LEU A 96 -2.82 -9.70 -16.53
C LEU A 96 -2.89 -8.53 -17.51
N LEU A 97 -4.01 -7.80 -17.46
CA LEU A 97 -4.21 -6.57 -18.22
C LEU A 97 -4.24 -5.37 -17.28
N THR A 98 -3.39 -4.38 -17.53
CA THR A 98 -3.47 -3.07 -16.85
C THR A 98 -4.30 -2.10 -17.67
N VAL A 99 -5.29 -1.49 -17.03
CA VAL A 99 -6.19 -0.46 -17.55
C VAL A 99 -6.03 0.80 -16.70
N ARG A 100 -5.80 1.95 -17.33
CA ARG A 100 -5.80 3.23 -16.62
C ARG A 100 -7.23 3.72 -16.44
N TYR A 101 -7.55 4.15 -15.23
CA TYR A 101 -8.85 4.70 -14.88
C TYR A 101 -9.16 5.92 -15.76
N GLU A 102 -8.15 6.76 -16.00
CA GLU A 102 -8.30 7.97 -16.82
C GLU A 102 -8.67 7.62 -18.26
N ASP A 103 -8.01 6.62 -18.85
CA ASP A 103 -8.34 6.13 -20.20
C ASP A 103 -9.75 5.51 -20.24
N LEU A 104 -10.13 4.77 -19.19
CA LEU A 104 -11.44 4.14 -19.09
C LEU A 104 -12.57 5.17 -18.98
N VAL A 105 -12.37 6.25 -18.24
CA VAL A 105 -13.39 7.29 -18.08
C VAL A 105 -13.47 8.20 -19.31
N MET A 106 -12.33 8.49 -19.95
CA MET A 106 -12.28 9.35 -21.14
C MET A 106 -12.68 8.62 -22.43
N GLY A 107 -12.48 7.30 -22.50
CA GLY A 107 -12.75 6.48 -23.67
C GLY A 107 -13.30 5.10 -23.31
N PRO A 108 -14.48 5.01 -22.65
CA PRO A 108 -14.99 3.77 -22.08
C PRO A 108 -15.22 2.67 -23.11
N GLU A 109 -15.77 2.98 -24.29
CA GLU A 109 -15.99 1.98 -25.35
C GLU A 109 -14.68 1.35 -25.81
N ARG A 110 -13.65 2.17 -26.05
CA ARG A 110 -12.32 1.70 -26.47
C ARG A 110 -11.69 0.78 -25.41
N GLU A 111 -11.68 1.20 -24.15
CA GLU A 111 -11.06 0.40 -23.09
C GLU A 111 -11.86 -0.86 -22.77
N LEU A 112 -13.21 -0.80 -22.78
CA LEU A 112 -14.03 -1.98 -22.59
C LEU A 112 -13.87 -2.99 -23.74
N LEU A 113 -13.81 -2.55 -25.00
CA LEU A 113 -13.48 -3.44 -26.13
C LEU A 113 -12.13 -4.17 -25.91
N ARG A 114 -11.11 -3.43 -25.44
CA ARG A 114 -9.79 -4.00 -25.13
C ARG A 114 -9.86 -5.02 -23.98
N VAL A 115 -10.60 -4.71 -22.92
CA VAL A 115 -10.83 -5.62 -21.78
C VAL A 115 -11.57 -6.87 -22.21
N MET A 116 -12.66 -6.73 -22.98
CA MET A 116 -13.50 -7.84 -23.44
C MET A 116 -12.74 -8.80 -24.35
N ARG A 117 -11.95 -8.25 -25.29
CA ARG A 117 -11.02 -9.05 -26.10
C ARG A 117 -10.00 -9.80 -25.26
N PHE A 118 -9.44 -9.17 -24.23
CA PHE A 118 -8.47 -9.81 -23.35
C PHE A 118 -9.07 -10.95 -22.52
N VAL A 119 -10.30 -10.81 -22.01
CA VAL A 119 -10.97 -11.89 -21.27
C VAL A 119 -11.59 -12.96 -22.18
N GLY A 120 -11.69 -12.68 -23.48
CA GLY A 120 -12.27 -13.60 -24.47
C GLY A 120 -13.79 -13.63 -24.47
N GLU A 121 -14.45 -12.49 -24.22
CA GLU A 121 -15.90 -12.35 -24.24
C GLU A 121 -16.31 -11.22 -25.21
N SER A 122 -17.55 -11.25 -25.70
CA SER A 122 -18.07 -10.24 -26.63
C SER A 122 -18.40 -8.94 -25.91
N PHE A 123 -18.03 -7.80 -26.52
CA PHE A 123 -18.49 -6.49 -26.07
C PHE A 123 -19.98 -6.30 -26.33
N ASP A 124 -20.66 -5.65 -25.40
CA ASP A 124 -22.05 -5.24 -25.52
C ASP A 124 -22.15 -3.76 -25.15
N ARG A 125 -22.80 -2.94 -25.98
CA ARG A 125 -22.96 -1.50 -25.74
C ARG A 125 -23.64 -1.19 -24.39
N ARG A 126 -24.45 -2.11 -23.86
CA ARG A 126 -25.06 -1.96 -22.53
C ARG A 126 -24.03 -1.88 -21.40
N MET A 127 -22.79 -2.33 -21.63
CA MET A 127 -21.69 -2.19 -20.66
C MET A 127 -21.25 -0.74 -20.45
N LEU A 128 -21.61 0.18 -21.34
CA LEU A 128 -21.33 1.61 -21.24
C LEU A 128 -22.31 2.35 -20.32
N ASP A 129 -23.38 1.67 -19.88
CA ASP A 129 -24.44 2.25 -19.07
C ASP A 129 -24.40 1.64 -17.66
N PRO A 130 -23.75 2.31 -16.68
CA PRO A 130 -23.63 1.81 -15.32
C PRO A 130 -24.98 1.67 -14.61
N GLN A 131 -26.02 2.40 -15.05
CA GLN A 131 -27.37 2.31 -14.48
C GLN A 131 -28.06 0.98 -14.81
N ARG A 132 -27.58 0.27 -15.84
CA ARG A 132 -28.06 -1.07 -16.19
C ARG A 132 -27.34 -2.19 -15.45
N ALA A 133 -26.42 -1.87 -14.54
CA ALA A 133 -25.82 -2.87 -13.66
C ALA A 133 -26.92 -3.56 -12.83
N PRO A 134 -26.82 -4.87 -12.58
CA PRO A 134 -27.79 -5.56 -11.73
C PRO A 134 -27.88 -4.87 -10.36
N PRO A 135 -29.10 -4.59 -9.84
CA PRO A 135 -29.28 -3.81 -8.61
C PRO A 135 -28.68 -4.49 -7.37
N ASP A 136 -28.34 -5.77 -7.47
CA ASP A 136 -27.74 -6.56 -6.39
C ASP A 136 -26.20 -6.69 -6.48
N LEU A 137 -25.56 -6.00 -7.44
CA LEU A 137 -24.10 -6.01 -7.62
C LEU A 137 -23.38 -5.25 -6.49
N ALA A 138 -24.07 -4.28 -5.88
CA ALA A 138 -23.69 -3.64 -4.63
C ALA A 138 -24.64 -4.10 -3.53
N ALA A 139 -24.12 -4.67 -2.45
CA ALA A 139 -24.93 -4.98 -1.30
C ALA A 139 -25.38 -3.68 -0.63
N ALA A 140 -26.58 -3.66 -0.03
CA ALA A 140 -27.17 -2.45 0.56
C ALA A 140 -26.29 -1.76 1.62
N HIS A 141 -25.37 -2.50 2.27
CA HIS A 141 -24.42 -1.95 3.25
C HIS A 141 -23.19 -1.28 2.61
N GLU A 142 -22.99 -1.41 1.30
CA GLU A 142 -21.90 -0.81 0.54
C GLU A 142 -22.34 0.55 -0.03
N TRP A 143 -22.87 1.43 0.82
CA TRP A 143 -23.43 2.74 0.42
C TRP A 143 -22.46 3.60 -0.41
N TRP A 144 -21.16 3.44 -0.21
CA TRP A 144 -20.10 4.08 -0.99
C TRP A 144 -20.05 3.65 -2.46
N LYS A 145 -20.73 2.56 -2.84
CA LYS A 145 -20.93 2.10 -4.22
C LYS A 145 -22.07 2.82 -4.94
N GLY A 146 -22.78 3.74 -4.30
CA GLY A 146 -23.83 4.53 -4.97
C GLY A 146 -23.35 5.32 -6.19
N LYS A 147 -22.04 5.60 -6.28
CA LYS A 147 -21.39 6.20 -7.45
C LYS A 147 -21.18 5.24 -8.62
N GLU A 148 -21.18 3.92 -8.38
CA GLU A 148 -20.99 2.91 -9.43
C GLU A 148 -22.19 2.84 -10.37
N SER A 149 -23.37 3.27 -9.93
CA SER A 149 -24.59 3.38 -10.74
C SER A 149 -24.75 4.75 -11.41
N GLN A 150 -23.84 5.71 -11.17
CA GLN A 150 -23.86 7.02 -11.81
C GLN A 150 -23.10 6.98 -13.14
N PRO A 151 -23.37 7.91 -14.08
CA PRO A 151 -22.56 8.06 -15.26
C PRO A 151 -21.08 8.24 -14.91
N LEU A 152 -20.20 7.77 -15.80
CA LEU A 152 -18.77 8.02 -15.67
C LEU A 152 -18.54 9.54 -15.63
N ASP A 153 -17.71 9.99 -14.69
CA ASP A 153 -17.46 11.41 -14.42
C ASP A 153 -16.01 11.78 -14.76
N PRO A 154 -15.76 12.30 -15.98
CA PRO A 154 -14.45 12.82 -16.40
C PRO A 154 -13.88 13.90 -15.49
N SER A 155 -14.72 14.64 -14.74
CA SER A 155 -14.24 15.69 -13.83
C SER A 155 -13.42 15.15 -12.66
N ARG A 156 -13.45 13.83 -12.42
CA ARG A 156 -12.65 13.15 -11.40
C ARG A 156 -11.24 12.79 -11.87
N VAL A 157 -10.90 13.03 -13.13
CA VAL A 157 -9.53 12.94 -13.65
C VAL A 157 -8.76 14.20 -13.25
N ALA A 158 -7.60 14.01 -12.61
CA ALA A 158 -6.74 15.08 -12.11
C ALA A 158 -7.44 16.04 -11.11
N ALA A 159 -8.45 15.55 -10.39
CA ALA A 159 -9.16 16.33 -9.37
C ALA A 159 -8.22 16.79 -8.25
N TRP A 160 -7.12 16.06 -8.02
CA TRP A 160 -6.07 16.40 -7.07
C TRP A 160 -5.48 17.79 -7.28
N ARG A 161 -5.43 18.29 -8.52
CA ARG A 161 -4.85 19.62 -8.82
C ARG A 161 -5.62 20.74 -8.12
N ARG A 162 -6.94 20.58 -7.98
CA ARG A 162 -7.85 21.57 -7.39
C ARG A 162 -8.27 21.23 -5.95
N GLU A 163 -8.29 19.95 -5.58
CA GLU A 163 -8.77 19.48 -4.27
C GLU A 163 -7.65 19.25 -3.25
N MET A 164 -6.39 19.06 -3.66
CA MET A 164 -5.25 18.95 -2.73
C MET A 164 -4.62 20.31 -2.44
N SER A 165 -4.20 20.51 -1.19
CA SER A 165 -3.30 21.62 -0.83
C SER A 165 -1.97 21.48 -1.57
N GLU A 166 -1.27 22.60 -1.84
CA GLU A 166 0.05 22.55 -2.48
C GLU A 166 1.06 21.69 -1.71
N GLN A 167 0.97 21.69 -0.38
CA GLN A 167 1.81 20.89 0.49
C GLN A 167 1.55 19.39 0.26
N ASP A 168 0.28 18.97 0.19
CA ASP A 168 -0.08 17.59 -0.10
C ASP A 168 0.32 17.18 -1.53
N GLN A 169 0.21 18.08 -2.51
CA GLN A 169 0.66 17.82 -3.87
C GLN A 169 2.18 17.54 -3.91
N ARG A 170 2.98 18.34 -3.21
CA ARG A 170 4.44 18.13 -3.08
C ARG A 170 4.77 16.81 -2.39
N ILE A 171 4.09 16.50 -1.29
CA ILE A 171 4.26 15.24 -0.56
C ILE A 171 3.92 14.06 -1.47
N ALA A 172 2.77 14.10 -2.16
CA ALA A 172 2.33 13.02 -3.05
C ALA A 172 3.28 12.81 -4.23
N ALA A 173 3.79 13.90 -4.82
CA ALA A 173 4.76 13.86 -5.91
C ALA A 173 6.04 13.08 -5.54
N VAL A 174 6.49 13.22 -4.28
CA VAL A 174 7.67 12.53 -3.73
C VAL A 174 7.33 11.10 -3.30
N VAL A 175 6.28 10.92 -2.49
CA VAL A 175 5.88 9.60 -1.93
C VAL A 175 5.50 8.62 -3.04
N CYS A 176 4.78 9.09 -4.05
CA CYS A 176 4.29 8.27 -5.15
C CYS A 176 5.16 8.36 -6.41
N HIS A 177 6.36 8.94 -6.33
CA HIS A 177 7.28 9.16 -7.45
C HIS A 177 7.34 7.99 -8.45
N GLU A 178 7.63 6.78 -7.95
CA GLU A 178 7.80 5.59 -8.79
C GLU A 178 6.51 5.22 -9.54
N MET A 179 5.36 5.34 -8.87
CA MET A 179 4.04 5.04 -9.46
C MET A 179 3.64 6.10 -10.49
N ILE A 180 3.91 7.38 -10.21
CA ILE A 180 3.66 8.50 -11.13
C ILE A 180 4.48 8.31 -12.41
N CYS A 181 5.79 8.08 -12.30
CA CYS A 181 6.67 7.83 -13.44
C CYS A 181 6.24 6.58 -14.24
N ARG A 182 6.00 5.45 -13.57
CA ARG A 182 5.69 4.17 -14.22
C ARG A 182 4.46 4.24 -15.12
N HIS A 183 3.44 5.00 -14.71
CA HIS A 183 2.17 5.07 -15.42
C HIS A 183 2.01 6.36 -16.23
N GLY A 184 3.10 7.11 -16.43
CA GLY A 184 3.14 8.30 -17.29
C GLY A 184 2.28 9.45 -16.76
N TYR A 185 2.16 9.58 -15.45
CA TYR A 185 1.50 10.73 -14.83
C TYR A 185 2.50 11.90 -14.67
N GLU A 186 2.01 13.13 -14.73
CA GLU A 186 2.84 14.33 -14.61
C GLU A 186 3.18 14.67 -13.16
N GLY A 187 4.24 15.46 -12.96
CA GLY A 187 4.59 16.06 -11.67
C GLY A 187 5.22 15.07 -10.67
N ALA A 188 5.95 14.06 -11.14
CA ALA A 188 6.75 13.20 -10.26
C ALA A 188 7.97 13.99 -9.73
N VAL A 189 8.30 13.81 -8.46
CA VAL A 189 9.52 14.38 -7.87
C VAL A 189 10.35 13.25 -7.29
N SER A 190 11.58 13.08 -7.78
CA SER A 190 12.46 12.03 -7.27
C SER A 190 12.77 12.28 -5.79
N PRO A 191 12.59 11.29 -4.90
CA PRO A 191 13.00 11.44 -3.52
C PRO A 191 14.51 11.62 -3.44
N ARG A 192 14.96 12.59 -2.65
CA ARG A 192 16.38 12.83 -2.36
C ARG A 192 16.98 11.66 -1.59
N ARG A 193 16.17 11.06 -0.71
CA ARG A 193 16.57 9.96 0.16
C ARG A 193 15.40 9.05 0.51
N SER A 194 15.70 7.83 0.93
CA SER A 194 14.73 6.95 1.57
C SER A 194 15.24 6.46 2.91
N VAL A 195 14.34 6.38 3.90
CA VAL A 195 14.64 5.82 5.22
C VAL A 195 13.77 4.60 5.46
N THR A 196 14.38 3.52 5.94
CA THR A 196 13.65 2.31 6.32
C THR A 196 13.12 2.48 7.74
N ILE A 197 11.82 2.30 7.91
CA ILE A 197 11.17 2.31 9.23
C ILE A 197 10.73 0.89 9.59
N ALA A 198 11.08 0.48 10.80
CA ALA A 198 10.69 -0.77 11.42
C ALA A 198 10.01 -0.51 12.78
N PRO A 199 9.09 -1.37 13.23
CA PRO A 199 8.73 -2.66 12.64
C PRO A 199 7.63 -2.57 11.56
N ASP A 200 6.76 -1.56 11.64
CA ASP A 200 5.61 -1.41 10.73
C ASP A 200 5.50 0.04 10.22
N VAL A 201 5.80 0.23 8.94
CA VAL A 201 5.73 1.55 8.31
C VAL A 201 4.31 2.09 8.18
N ASN A 202 3.28 1.23 8.12
CA ASN A 202 1.89 1.70 8.05
C ASN A 202 1.47 2.33 9.36
N LEU A 203 1.71 1.61 10.45
CA LEU A 203 1.37 2.10 11.78
C LEU A 203 2.22 3.32 12.11
N PHE A 204 3.50 3.34 11.71
CA PHE A 204 4.31 4.56 11.80
C PHE A 204 3.67 5.74 11.06
N VAL A 205 3.34 5.61 9.76
CA VAL A 205 2.74 6.71 8.98
C VAL A 205 1.42 7.18 9.60
N ALA A 206 0.59 6.25 10.10
CA ALA A 206 -0.69 6.56 10.72
C ALA A 206 -0.54 7.22 12.11
N GLN A 207 0.44 6.81 12.91
CA GLN A 207 0.65 7.32 14.27
C GLN A 207 1.55 8.56 14.29
N GLN A 208 2.36 8.80 13.25
CA GLN A 208 3.40 9.83 13.19
C GLN A 208 3.26 10.63 11.88
N GLU A 209 2.04 11.14 11.63
CA GLU A 209 1.74 11.85 10.40
C GLU A 209 2.58 13.13 10.27
N GLY A 210 2.73 13.90 11.35
CA GLY A 210 3.55 15.13 11.38
C GLY A 210 5.01 14.87 11.00
N VAL A 211 5.65 13.87 11.60
CA VAL A 211 7.02 13.44 11.27
C VAL A 211 7.09 13.01 9.80
N THR A 212 6.16 12.16 9.35
CA THR A 212 6.17 11.64 7.98
C THR A 212 5.97 12.75 6.94
N ARG A 213 5.13 13.74 7.23
CA ARG A 213 4.94 14.94 6.38
C ARG A 213 6.22 15.77 6.30
N ALA A 214 6.88 16.02 7.43
CA ALA A 214 8.14 16.75 7.45
C ALA A 214 9.21 16.05 6.61
N LEU A 215 9.37 14.74 6.78
CA LEU A 215 10.28 13.93 5.97
C LEU A 215 9.96 14.07 4.46
N ALA A 216 8.70 13.89 4.08
CA ALA A 216 8.30 13.92 2.67
C ALA A 216 8.51 15.29 2.02
N LEU A 217 8.30 16.38 2.76
CA LEU A 217 8.54 17.74 2.29
C LEU A 217 10.01 18.04 2.05
N ASP A 218 10.90 17.44 2.84
CA ASP A 218 12.35 17.54 2.63
C ASP A 218 12.86 16.50 1.61
N GLY A 219 11.95 15.84 0.88
CA GLY A 219 12.28 14.88 -0.17
C GLY A 219 12.69 13.50 0.34
N ILE A 220 12.32 13.15 1.58
CA ILE A 220 12.66 11.88 2.22
C ILE A 220 11.42 10.99 2.32
N VAL A 221 11.49 9.78 1.75
CA VAL A 221 10.38 8.81 1.82
C VAL A 221 10.66 7.69 2.80
N VAL A 222 9.64 7.27 3.55
CA VAL A 222 9.75 6.10 4.42
C VAL A 222 9.47 4.80 3.66
N ARG A 223 10.20 3.74 3.98
CA ARG A 223 10.12 2.42 3.32
C ARG A 223 10.02 1.31 4.36
N PRO A 224 9.33 0.20 4.07
CA PRO A 224 9.28 -0.94 4.98
C PRO A 224 10.60 -1.73 4.97
N LEU A 225 10.88 -2.41 6.08
CA LEU A 225 11.98 -3.37 6.20
C LEU A 225 11.89 -4.47 5.13
N GLY A 226 13.05 -4.85 4.56
CA GLY A 226 13.14 -5.89 3.52
C GLY A 226 13.13 -5.36 2.08
N ARG A 227 12.90 -4.06 1.88
CA ARG A 227 13.10 -3.35 0.60
C ARG A 227 14.42 -2.59 0.51
N GLU A 228 15.37 -2.88 1.40
CA GLU A 228 16.68 -2.23 1.42
C GLU A 228 17.49 -2.43 0.11
N ARG A 229 17.08 -3.40 -0.73
CA ARG A 229 17.65 -3.67 -2.06
C ARG A 229 17.11 -2.75 -3.16
N ASP A 230 16.00 -2.06 -2.94
CA ASP A 230 15.50 -1.02 -3.84
C ASP A 230 16.42 0.18 -3.64
N ARG A 231 17.48 0.23 -4.45
CA ARG A 231 18.61 1.17 -4.32
C ARG A 231 18.09 2.61 -4.19
N ALA A 232 18.27 3.20 -3.01
CA ALA A 232 18.37 4.65 -2.93
C ALA A 232 19.52 5.09 -3.87
N PRO A 233 19.40 6.21 -4.60
CA PRO A 233 20.43 6.67 -5.54
C PRO A 233 21.82 6.80 -4.92
N ASP A 234 21.90 6.99 -3.60
CA ASP A 234 23.12 7.13 -2.80
C ASP A 234 23.59 5.83 -2.12
N GLY A 235 22.83 4.73 -2.21
CA GLY A 235 23.09 3.47 -1.51
C GLY A 235 22.96 3.53 0.02
N ARG A 236 22.50 4.65 0.60
CA ARG A 236 22.39 4.90 2.04
C ARG A 236 20.93 4.89 2.49
N SER A 237 20.35 3.69 2.63
CA SER A 237 19.13 3.56 3.42
C SER A 237 19.51 3.62 4.89
N ASP A 238 19.02 4.60 5.65
CA ASP A 238 19.07 4.53 7.12
C ASP A 238 17.98 3.57 7.60
N LEU A 239 18.20 2.88 8.71
CA LEU A 239 17.19 2.07 9.37
C LEU A 239 16.88 2.71 10.70
N ALA A 240 15.65 3.18 10.87
CA ALA A 240 15.14 3.66 12.14
C ALA A 240 14.12 2.65 12.69
N PHE A 241 14.37 2.21 13.92
CA PHE A 241 13.41 1.47 14.71
C PHE A 241 12.57 2.45 15.51
N TRP A 242 11.26 2.37 15.28
CA TRP A 242 10.24 3.20 15.88
C TRP A 242 9.27 2.33 16.67
N PRO A 243 9.16 2.52 17.99
CA PRO A 243 8.23 1.76 18.81
C PRO A 243 6.79 2.19 18.53
N LEU A 244 5.90 1.22 18.36
CA LEU A 244 4.47 1.47 18.08
C LEU A 244 3.68 1.69 19.37
N ALA A 245 2.71 2.58 19.34
CA ALA A 245 1.76 2.78 20.43
C ALA A 245 0.58 1.78 20.35
N GLY A 246 -0.04 1.46 21.50
CA GLY A 246 -1.30 0.71 21.56
C GLY A 246 -1.18 -0.82 21.51
N GLY A 247 -0.06 -1.41 21.95
CA GLY A 247 0.12 -2.86 21.98
C GLY A 247 1.58 -3.28 22.01
N ASP A 248 1.94 -4.32 21.26
CA ASP A 248 3.32 -4.77 21.08
C ASP A 248 4.13 -3.72 20.29
N PRO A 249 5.08 -3.00 20.93
CA PRO A 249 5.80 -1.90 20.29
C PRO A 249 6.67 -2.33 19.12
N TRP A 250 6.99 -3.64 19.04
CA TRP A 250 7.88 -4.20 18.02
C TRP A 250 7.13 -5.03 16.96
N ALA A 251 5.79 -5.03 16.99
CA ALA A 251 4.93 -5.79 16.07
C ALA A 251 5.43 -7.23 15.82
N LEU A 252 5.88 -7.91 16.88
CA LEU A 252 6.42 -9.26 16.84
C LEU A 252 5.34 -10.29 16.51
N GLY A 253 4.08 -9.92 16.73
CA GLY A 253 2.90 -10.71 16.41
C GLY A 253 2.40 -11.53 17.60
N SER A 254 1.19 -12.08 17.46
CA SER A 254 0.48 -12.73 18.56
C SER A 254 0.93 -14.16 18.85
N SER A 255 1.46 -14.88 17.86
CA SER A 255 1.88 -16.29 18.01
C SER A 255 3.38 -16.41 18.32
N VAL A 256 3.76 -17.46 19.06
CA VAL A 256 5.18 -17.78 19.35
C VAL A 256 6.00 -17.87 18.05
N ARG A 257 5.48 -18.57 17.03
CA ARG A 257 6.15 -18.69 15.72
C ARG A 257 6.33 -17.34 15.02
N ALA A 258 5.35 -16.44 15.12
CA ALA A 258 5.47 -15.10 14.55
C ALA A 258 6.56 -14.31 15.28
N ARG A 259 6.54 -14.32 16.62
CA ARG A 259 7.53 -13.61 17.45
C ARG A 259 8.95 -14.08 17.18
N THR A 260 9.18 -15.39 17.15
CA THR A 260 10.50 -15.95 16.84
C THR A 260 11.00 -15.52 15.46
N ARG A 261 10.13 -15.54 14.44
CA ARG A 261 10.50 -15.09 13.08
C ARG A 261 10.79 -13.58 13.03
N ALA A 262 10.00 -12.77 13.72
CA ALA A 262 10.20 -11.31 13.78
C ALA A 262 11.54 -10.98 14.43
N LEU A 263 11.82 -11.57 15.59
CA LEU A 263 13.10 -11.42 16.30
C LEU A 263 14.29 -11.87 15.45
N ALA A 264 14.21 -13.05 14.83
CA ALA A 264 15.27 -13.55 13.96
C ALA A 264 15.54 -12.60 12.78
N ARG A 265 14.48 -12.09 12.12
CA ARG A 265 14.61 -11.13 11.02
C ARG A 265 15.24 -9.82 11.47
N MET A 266 14.81 -9.31 12.61
CA MET A 266 15.36 -8.09 13.21
C MET A 266 16.85 -8.27 13.53
N GLY A 267 17.23 -9.39 14.16
CA GLY A 267 18.62 -9.69 14.49
C GLY A 267 19.51 -9.85 13.28
N VAL A 268 19.04 -10.55 12.24
CA VAL A 268 19.77 -10.68 10.98
C VAL A 268 19.94 -9.33 10.29
N SER A 269 18.90 -8.48 10.27
CA SER A 269 18.98 -7.14 9.67
C SER A 269 19.97 -6.25 10.43
N LEU A 270 19.84 -6.16 11.75
CA LEU A 270 20.74 -5.38 12.61
C LEU A 270 22.19 -5.88 12.53
N GLY A 271 22.40 -7.19 12.61
CA GLY A 271 23.72 -7.81 12.52
C GLY A 271 24.40 -7.56 11.17
N ARG A 272 23.70 -7.77 10.05
CA ARG A 272 24.23 -7.50 8.71
C ARG A 272 24.60 -6.03 8.53
N ARG A 273 23.78 -5.11 9.02
CA ARG A 273 24.06 -3.67 8.93
C ARG A 273 25.26 -3.28 9.76
N ARG A 274 25.38 -3.79 10.99
CA ARG A 274 26.54 -3.58 11.85
C ARG A 274 27.83 -4.10 11.21
N LEU A 275 27.80 -5.30 10.64
CA LEU A 275 28.95 -5.87 9.92
C LEU A 275 29.31 -5.07 8.66
N ALA A 276 28.33 -4.46 8.00
CA ALA A 276 28.54 -3.58 6.86
C ALA A 276 28.88 -2.13 7.22
N GLY A 277 29.10 -1.81 8.50
CA GLY A 277 29.37 -0.44 8.97
C GLY A 277 28.20 0.53 8.79
N ARG A 278 26.99 0.04 8.52
CA ARG A 278 25.79 0.86 8.31
C ARG A 278 25.07 1.12 9.63
N ALA A 279 24.78 2.38 9.92
CA ALA A 279 24.04 2.73 11.12
C ALA A 279 22.60 2.21 11.08
N ALA A 280 22.14 1.76 12.25
CA ALA A 280 20.73 1.65 12.59
C ALA A 280 20.49 2.58 13.79
N VAL A 281 19.42 3.34 13.72
CA VAL A 281 18.98 4.25 14.78
C VAL A 281 17.81 3.63 15.49
N TRP A 282 17.83 3.68 16.81
CA TRP A 282 16.67 3.37 17.62
C TRP A 282 16.16 4.68 18.22
N VAL A 283 15.01 5.14 17.73
CA VAL A 283 14.35 6.32 18.28
C VAL A 283 13.72 5.90 19.60
N ARG A 284 14.15 6.55 20.69
CA ARG A 284 13.82 6.12 22.06
C ARG A 284 12.30 6.01 22.24
N PRO A 285 11.81 4.95 22.90
CA PRO A 285 10.39 4.79 23.13
C PRO A 285 9.86 5.84 24.10
N PRO A 286 8.58 6.27 23.95
CA PRO A 286 7.85 6.75 25.11
C PRO A 286 7.86 5.65 26.17
N ARG A 287 7.96 6.00 27.47
CA ARG A 287 8.06 5.02 28.57
C ARG A 287 7.00 3.92 28.39
N VAL A 288 7.43 2.71 28.00
CA VAL A 288 6.53 1.57 27.88
C VAL A 288 6.15 1.16 29.31
N SER A 289 4.85 1.11 29.60
CA SER A 289 4.35 0.67 30.90
C SER A 289 4.94 -0.69 31.25
N ALA A 290 5.40 -0.84 32.50
CA ALA A 290 6.04 -2.05 32.98
C ALA A 290 5.20 -3.33 32.78
N ASP A 291 3.88 -3.17 32.67
CA ASP A 291 2.87 -4.22 32.63
C ASP A 291 2.77 -4.95 31.27
N GLN A 292 3.42 -4.44 30.21
CA GLN A 292 3.40 -5.05 28.87
C GLN A 292 4.69 -5.84 28.50
N ARG A 293 5.59 -6.07 29.46
CA ARG A 293 6.90 -6.68 29.19
C ARG A 293 6.89 -8.22 29.18
N GLY A 294 6.63 -8.80 28.02
CA GLY A 294 6.94 -10.21 27.75
C GLY A 294 8.41 -10.45 27.37
N HIS A 295 8.92 -11.67 27.55
CA HIS A 295 10.34 -12.03 27.24
C HIS A 295 10.78 -11.64 25.82
N ALA A 296 9.89 -11.75 24.83
CA ALA A 296 10.19 -11.39 23.44
C ALA A 296 10.43 -9.89 23.26
N THR A 297 9.66 -9.04 23.95
CA THR A 297 9.81 -7.59 23.94
C THR A 297 11.13 -7.18 24.58
N SER A 298 11.48 -7.79 25.72
CA SER A 298 12.76 -7.54 26.39
C SER A 298 13.97 -7.94 25.53
N LEU A 299 13.88 -9.08 24.82
CA LEU A 299 14.92 -9.51 23.90
C LEU A 299 15.06 -8.54 22.71
N ALA A 300 13.93 -8.06 22.17
CA ALA A 300 13.96 -7.07 21.09
C ALA A 300 14.67 -5.77 21.52
N GLU A 301 14.33 -5.25 22.70
CA GLU A 301 15.01 -4.07 23.26
C GLU A 301 16.50 -4.30 23.50
N LEU A 302 16.89 -5.48 24.00
CA LEU A 302 18.30 -5.82 24.19
C LEU A 302 19.04 -5.82 22.85
N MET A 303 18.47 -6.41 21.80
CA MET A 303 19.06 -6.40 20.46
C MET A 303 19.23 -4.98 19.92
N LEU A 304 18.23 -4.12 20.09
CA LEU A 304 18.32 -2.71 19.69
C LEU A 304 19.40 -1.98 20.48
N ARG A 305 19.46 -2.14 21.81
CA ARG A 305 20.51 -1.55 22.66
C ARG A 305 21.92 -1.94 22.22
N LEU A 306 22.12 -3.20 21.85
CA LEU A 306 23.45 -3.73 21.50
C LEU A 306 23.86 -3.43 20.06
N LEU A 307 22.90 -3.42 19.12
CA LEU A 307 23.17 -3.41 17.68
C LEU A 307 22.76 -2.11 16.97
N SER A 308 22.18 -1.14 17.68
CA SER A 308 21.78 0.16 17.13
C SER A 308 22.28 1.33 17.98
N ARG A 309 22.15 2.56 17.47
CA ARG A 309 22.47 3.78 18.21
C ARG A 309 21.16 4.41 18.73
N PRO A 310 21.01 4.64 20.05
CA PRO A 310 19.85 5.35 20.57
C PRO A 310 19.88 6.82 20.11
N SER A 311 18.73 7.36 19.74
CA SER A 311 18.57 8.76 19.35
C SER A 311 17.26 9.35 19.87
N THR A 312 17.24 10.66 20.11
CA THR A 312 15.99 11.42 20.20
C THR A 312 15.43 11.66 18.80
N LEU A 313 14.15 12.05 18.71
CA LEU A 313 13.51 12.44 17.45
C LEU A 313 14.30 13.58 16.79
N ASP A 314 14.54 14.67 17.52
CA ASP A 314 15.22 15.86 16.98
C ASP A 314 16.63 15.56 16.50
N ALA A 315 17.40 14.77 17.26
CA ALA A 315 18.75 14.39 16.86
C ALA A 315 18.73 13.54 15.58
N TRP A 316 17.76 12.64 15.45
CA TRP A 316 17.61 11.81 14.26
C TRP A 316 17.17 12.64 13.04
N LEU A 317 16.17 13.51 13.20
CA LEU A 317 15.76 14.45 12.15
C LEU A 317 16.92 15.37 11.72
N GLY A 318 17.73 15.83 12.69
CA GLY A 318 18.96 16.57 12.44
C GLY A 318 19.95 15.80 11.56
N THR A 319 20.14 14.50 11.78
CA THR A 319 21.00 13.68 10.89
C THR A 319 20.45 13.51 9.47
N LEU A 320 19.15 13.74 9.29
CA LEU A 320 18.48 13.71 8.00
C LEU A 320 18.44 15.10 7.33
N GLY A 321 18.90 16.15 8.02
CA GLY A 321 18.79 17.53 7.56
C GLY A 321 17.36 18.08 7.61
N VAL A 322 16.51 17.48 8.44
CA VAL A 322 15.09 17.81 8.58
C VAL A 322 14.91 18.71 9.79
N THR A 323 14.28 19.86 9.59
CA THR A 323 14.00 20.78 10.70
C THR A 323 12.74 20.31 11.44
N PRO A 324 12.80 20.09 12.77
CA PRO A 324 11.61 19.78 13.56
C PRO A 324 10.59 20.90 13.38
N ARG A 325 9.38 20.57 12.92
CA ARG A 325 8.26 21.51 12.90
C ARG A 325 7.42 21.30 14.16
N PRO A 326 6.81 22.34 14.74
CA PRO A 326 6.00 22.21 15.96
C PRO A 326 4.88 21.16 15.83
N ASP A 327 4.38 20.93 14.62
CA ASP A 327 3.36 19.92 14.31
C ASP A 327 3.90 18.47 14.17
N ALA A 328 5.22 18.27 14.31
CA ALA A 328 5.89 16.98 14.15
C ALA A 328 6.15 16.24 15.48
N THR A 329 5.75 16.82 16.60
CA THR A 329 5.81 16.19 17.93
C THR A 329 4.61 15.25 18.13
N PRO A 330 4.80 14.02 18.62
CA PRO A 330 3.74 13.02 18.78
C PRO A 330 2.66 13.39 19.79
#